data_AF-A0A9D0J3E7-F1
#
_entry.id   AF-A0A9D0J3E7-F1
#
_cell.length_a   1.000
_cell.length_b   1.000
_cell.length_c   1.000
_cell.angle_alpha   90.00
_cell.angle_beta   90.00
_cell.angle_gamma   90.00
#
_symmetry.space_group_name_H-M   'P 1'
#
loop_
_entity.id
_entity.type
_entity.pdbx_description
1 polymer ?
#
loop_
_entity_poly.entity_id
_entity_poly.type
_entity_poly.pdbx_seq_one_letter_code
_entity_poly.pdbx_strand_id
1 'polypeptide(L)'
;MRRSTLIVSLLVSTLILLFSGCTGQPVPAESVAIDKSLPQVHINGYLSDTDAIAFEWQPVTDNRVKGVHIYRDTPGTDDKGVYRIAKIDNTLQTHYTDSGLVPDTAYRYRFTTVDAQWRESMPERTMTAKTAALPEPVSFFTATKELARSAKLLWRPHPDLRVTGYEIERQEPDDEDFRRID
;
A
#
# COMPACT_ATOMS: atom_id res chain seq x y z
N MET A 1 78.04 -21.43 -40.71
CA MET A 1 77.64 -22.66 -39.99
C MET A 1 77.88 -22.47 -38.49
N ARG A 2 76.93 -22.90 -37.65
CA ARG A 2 76.78 -22.75 -36.16
C ARG A 2 75.78 -21.65 -35.79
N ARG A 3 74.52 -22.03 -35.63
CA ARG A 3 73.84 -22.47 -34.38
C ARG A 3 73.51 -21.28 -33.47
N SER A 4 72.24 -20.89 -33.44
CA SER A 4 71.63 -20.30 -32.26
C SER A 4 70.15 -20.65 -32.22
N THR A 5 69.81 -21.54 -31.29
CA THR A 5 68.46 -21.89 -30.82
C THR A 5 68.07 -20.94 -29.69
N LEU A 6 66.82 -20.50 -29.62
CA LEU A 6 66.00 -20.33 -28.40
C LEU A 6 64.64 -19.68 -28.78
N ILE A 7 63.55 -20.46 -28.82
CA ILE A 7 62.43 -20.48 -27.84
C ILE A 7 61.69 -19.13 -27.74
N VAL A 8 60.40 -19.10 -28.11
CA VAL A 8 59.25 -18.79 -27.22
C VAL A 8 57.96 -19.22 -27.94
N SER A 9 57.26 -20.17 -27.34
CA SER A 9 55.89 -20.58 -27.70
C SER A 9 54.88 -19.54 -27.21
N LEU A 10 53.99 -19.07 -28.09
CA LEU A 10 52.79 -18.34 -27.68
C LEU A 10 51.58 -18.93 -28.43
N LEU A 11 50.92 -19.90 -27.78
CA LEU A 11 49.61 -20.43 -28.17
C LEU A 11 48.55 -19.56 -27.46
N VAL A 12 47.85 -18.73 -28.23
CA VAL A 12 46.68 -17.97 -27.78
C VAL A 12 45.63 -18.04 -28.90
N SER A 13 44.36 -18.10 -28.50
CA SER A 13 43.13 -17.99 -29.32
C SER A 13 42.42 -19.34 -29.49
N THR A 14 41.16 -19.54 -29.14
CA THR A 14 40.10 -18.67 -28.59
C THR A 14 39.02 -19.61 -28.05
N LEU A 15 38.61 -19.45 -26.78
CA LEU A 15 37.47 -20.14 -26.20
C LEU A 15 36.22 -19.28 -26.44
N ILE A 16 35.42 -19.64 -27.45
CA ILE A 16 34.14 -18.98 -27.73
C ILE A 16 33.12 -19.48 -26.70
N LEU A 17 32.81 -18.63 -25.73
CA LEU A 17 31.72 -18.80 -24.78
C LEU A 17 30.37 -18.76 -25.53
N LEU A 18 29.74 -19.92 -25.70
CA LEU A 18 28.33 -20.03 -26.05
C LEU A 18 27.50 -19.67 -24.80
N PHE A 19 27.29 -18.37 -24.57
CA PHE A 19 26.20 -17.93 -23.70
C PHE A 19 24.88 -18.11 -24.46
N SER A 20 24.31 -19.30 -24.40
CA SER A 20 22.88 -19.49 -24.65
C SER A 20 22.11 -18.80 -23.53
N GLY A 21 21.90 -17.50 -23.70
CA GLY A 21 20.92 -16.76 -22.91
C GLY A 21 19.54 -17.34 -23.19
N CYS A 22 19.04 -18.18 -22.29
CA CYS A 22 17.64 -18.54 -22.25
C CYS A 22 16.87 -17.26 -21.92
N THR A 23 16.38 -16.57 -22.94
CA THR A 23 15.35 -15.54 -22.76
C THR A 23 14.13 -16.25 -22.22
N GLY A 24 13.91 -16.20 -20.90
CA GLY A 24 12.64 -16.61 -20.32
C GLY A 24 11.54 -15.82 -21.00
N GLN A 25 10.69 -16.49 -21.78
CA GLN A 25 9.47 -15.86 -22.26
C GLN A 25 8.74 -15.29 -21.04
N PRO A 26 8.19 -14.06 -21.11
CA PRO A 26 7.30 -13.58 -20.06
C PRO A 26 6.17 -14.59 -19.94
N VAL A 27 6.12 -15.28 -18.79
CA VAL A 27 5.03 -16.20 -18.47
C VAL A 27 3.74 -15.38 -18.53
N PRO A 28 2.75 -15.79 -19.34
CA PRO A 28 1.46 -15.11 -19.39
C PRO A 28 0.93 -14.96 -17.96
N ALA A 29 0.43 -13.77 -17.61
CA ALA A 29 -0.21 -13.55 -16.32
C ALA A 29 -1.27 -14.64 -16.10
N GLU A 30 -1.05 -15.48 -15.10
CA GLU A 30 -1.88 -16.63 -14.80
C GLU A 30 -3.32 -16.14 -14.61
N SER A 31 -4.21 -16.51 -15.55
CA SER A 31 -5.60 -16.06 -15.50
C SER A 31 -6.29 -16.71 -14.32
N VAL A 32 -6.88 -15.93 -13.42
CA VAL A 32 -7.64 -16.43 -12.27
C VAL A 32 -8.77 -17.33 -12.76
N ALA A 33 -8.75 -18.60 -12.37
CA ALA A 33 -9.81 -19.54 -12.69
C ALA A 33 -11.07 -19.21 -11.87
N ILE A 34 -12.24 -19.15 -12.51
CA ILE A 34 -13.49 -18.75 -11.86
C ILE A 34 -14.42 -19.96 -11.67
N ASP A 35 -14.90 -20.16 -10.43
CA ASP A 35 -15.98 -21.09 -10.08
C ASP A 35 -17.21 -20.28 -9.63
N LYS A 36 -18.20 -20.17 -10.52
CA LYS A 36 -19.44 -19.41 -10.28
C LYS A 36 -20.35 -20.01 -9.21
N SER A 37 -20.08 -21.25 -8.78
CA SER A 37 -20.85 -21.93 -7.73
C SER A 37 -20.35 -21.65 -6.31
N LEU A 38 -19.16 -21.04 -6.18
CA LEU A 38 -18.63 -20.63 -4.88
C LEU A 38 -19.45 -19.45 -4.34
N PRO A 39 -19.71 -19.40 -3.02
CA PRO A 39 -20.41 -18.29 -2.40
C PRO A 39 -19.59 -17.01 -2.53
N GLN A 40 -20.28 -15.87 -2.63
CA GLN A 40 -19.63 -14.56 -2.70
C GLN A 40 -19.38 -14.01 -1.29
N VAL A 41 -18.47 -13.05 -1.17
CA VAL A 41 -18.25 -12.31 0.08
C VAL A 41 -19.27 -11.19 0.17
N HIS A 42 -20.13 -11.21 1.19
CA HIS A 42 -21.15 -10.18 1.43
C HIS A 42 -20.64 -9.14 2.43
N ILE A 43 -20.29 -7.95 1.93
CA ILE A 43 -19.73 -6.85 2.74
C ILE A 43 -20.85 -6.15 3.51
N ASN A 44 -20.70 -6.05 4.83
CA ASN A 44 -21.63 -5.36 5.72
C ASN A 44 -21.41 -3.84 5.73
N GLY A 45 -20.15 -3.42 5.62
CA GLY A 45 -19.78 -2.01 5.65
C GLY A 45 -18.27 -1.81 5.63
N TYR A 46 -17.89 -0.54 5.68
CA TYR A 46 -16.50 -0.13 5.84
C TYR A 46 -16.39 1.10 6.74
N LEU A 47 -15.22 1.28 7.34
CA LEU A 47 -14.81 2.46 8.08
C LEU A 47 -13.59 3.07 7.39
N SER A 48 -13.58 4.39 7.23
CA SER A 48 -12.45 5.10 6.64
C SER A 48 -11.71 5.90 7.69
N ASP A 49 -10.39 5.82 7.65
CA ASP A 49 -9.48 6.76 8.27
C ASP A 49 -8.75 7.57 7.18
N THR A 50 -7.78 8.39 7.60
CA THR A 50 -6.97 9.26 6.76
C THR A 50 -6.05 8.46 5.84
N ASP A 51 -5.53 7.33 6.32
CA ASP A 51 -4.57 6.48 5.59
C ASP A 51 -4.99 4.99 5.58
N ALA A 52 -6.21 4.68 6.00
CA ALA A 52 -6.69 3.30 6.07
C ALA A 52 -8.18 3.17 5.76
N ILE A 53 -8.58 2.00 5.27
CA ILE A 53 -9.98 1.61 5.10
C ILE A 53 -10.16 0.20 5.66
N ALA A 54 -11.03 0.07 6.66
CA ALA A 54 -11.39 -1.20 7.28
C ALA A 54 -12.71 -1.71 6.73
N PHE A 55 -12.77 -2.99 6.38
CA PHE A 55 -13.95 -3.67 5.84
C PHE A 55 -14.41 -4.76 6.80
N GLU A 56 -15.72 -5.00 6.83
CA GLU A 56 -16.34 -6.12 7.53
C GLU A 56 -17.33 -6.84 6.61
N TRP A 57 -17.39 -8.17 6.69
CA TRP A 57 -18.30 -9.02 5.93
C TRP A 57 -18.92 -10.13 6.78
N GLN A 58 -19.96 -10.76 6.24
CA GLN A 58 -20.59 -11.91 6.88
C GLN A 58 -19.69 -13.16 6.81
N PRO A 59 -19.63 -14.00 7.85
CA PRO A 59 -18.89 -15.26 7.81
C PRO A 59 -19.28 -16.13 6.62
N VAL A 60 -18.29 -16.66 5.90
CA VAL A 60 -18.52 -17.61 4.80
C VAL A 60 -18.43 -19.03 5.35
N THR A 61 -19.56 -19.72 5.44
CA THR A 61 -19.66 -21.04 6.10
C THR A 61 -19.53 -22.24 5.14
N ASP A 62 -19.43 -22.01 3.83
CA ASP A 62 -19.26 -23.08 2.84
C ASP A 62 -17.88 -23.75 3.02
N ASN A 63 -17.87 -25.07 3.20
CA ASN A 63 -16.66 -25.84 3.48
C ASN A 63 -15.67 -25.90 2.30
N ARG A 64 -16.12 -25.58 1.08
CA ARG A 64 -15.29 -25.51 -0.12
C ARG A 64 -14.38 -24.29 -0.09
N VAL A 65 -14.81 -23.22 0.59
CA VAL A 65 -14.04 -21.98 0.73
C VAL A 65 -12.86 -22.21 1.66
N LYS A 66 -11.68 -21.75 1.21
CA LYS A 66 -10.39 -21.81 1.91
C LYS A 66 -9.80 -20.44 2.19
N GLY A 67 -10.49 -19.39 1.78
CA GLY A 67 -10.07 -18.04 2.09
C GLY A 67 -10.84 -16.98 1.31
N VAL A 68 -10.40 -15.74 1.50
CA VAL A 68 -10.88 -14.56 0.81
C VAL A 68 -9.71 -13.87 0.12
N HIS A 69 -9.86 -13.51 -1.15
CA HIS A 69 -8.96 -12.61 -1.85
C HIS A 69 -9.54 -11.21 -1.91
N ILE A 70 -8.67 -10.23 -1.72
CA ILE A 70 -9.03 -8.81 -1.69
C ILE A 70 -8.24 -8.10 -2.77
N TYR A 71 -8.96 -7.34 -3.57
CA TYR A 71 -8.44 -6.60 -4.71
C TYR A 71 -8.68 -5.11 -4.53
N ARG A 72 -7.72 -4.30 -4.97
CA ARG A 72 -7.81 -2.84 -4.99
C ARG A 72 -7.21 -2.29 -6.27
N ASP A 73 -7.72 -1.18 -6.77
CA ASP A 73 -7.07 -0.43 -7.85
C ASP A 73 -5.90 0.45 -7.35
N THR A 74 -5.26 1.12 -8.29
CA THR A 74 -4.22 2.12 -8.04
C THR A 74 -4.72 3.47 -8.53
N PRO A 75 -5.32 4.29 -7.65
CA PRO A 75 -5.84 5.60 -8.02
C PRO A 75 -4.75 6.51 -8.62
N GLY A 76 -5.17 7.43 -9.48
CA GLY A 76 -4.24 8.37 -10.16
C GLY A 76 -3.49 7.75 -11.34
N THR A 77 -3.81 6.52 -11.74
CA THR A 77 -3.26 5.88 -12.94
C THR A 77 -4.32 5.76 -14.05
N ASP A 78 -3.87 5.67 -15.31
CA ASP A 78 -4.75 5.39 -16.45
C ASP A 78 -5.31 3.96 -16.41
N ASP A 79 -4.65 3.09 -15.65
CA ASP A 79 -5.04 1.72 -15.43
C ASP A 79 -6.34 1.63 -14.62
N LYS A 80 -7.32 0.92 -15.19
CA LYS A 80 -8.63 0.70 -14.58
C LYS A 80 -8.74 -0.67 -13.91
N GLY A 81 -7.66 -1.46 -13.89
CA GLY A 81 -7.54 -2.73 -13.24
C GLY A 81 -7.69 -2.66 -11.71
N VAL A 82 -7.94 -3.82 -11.12
CA VAL A 82 -7.84 -4.05 -9.68
C VAL A 82 -6.90 -5.23 -9.47
N TYR A 83 -6.04 -5.14 -8.46
CA TYR A 83 -4.97 -6.08 -8.20
C TYR A 83 -5.11 -6.68 -6.81
N ARG A 84 -4.75 -7.95 -6.67
CA ARG A 84 -4.83 -8.63 -5.38
C ARG A 84 -3.84 -8.00 -4.41
N ILE A 85 -4.35 -7.42 -3.33
CA ILE A 85 -3.55 -6.80 -2.26
C ILE A 85 -3.43 -7.71 -1.03
N ALA A 86 -4.37 -8.64 -0.86
CA ALA A 86 -4.34 -9.57 0.26
C ALA A 86 -5.00 -10.92 -0.07
N LYS A 87 -4.57 -11.93 0.68
CA LYS A 87 -5.20 -13.23 0.82
C LYS A 87 -5.39 -13.52 2.30
N ILE A 88 -6.60 -13.91 2.68
CA ILE A 88 -6.95 -14.30 4.03
C ILE A 88 -7.27 -15.80 4.01
N ASP A 89 -6.40 -16.62 4.59
CA ASP A 89 -6.58 -18.07 4.65
C ASP A 89 -7.54 -18.51 5.79
N ASN A 90 -7.70 -17.68 6.81
CA ASN A 90 -8.61 -17.96 7.91
C ASN A 90 -10.05 -17.65 7.50
N THR A 91 -10.85 -18.69 7.21
CA THR A 91 -12.25 -18.54 6.81
C THR A 91 -13.18 -17.99 7.90
N LEU A 92 -12.72 -17.98 9.16
CA LEU A 92 -13.46 -17.37 10.28
C LEU A 92 -13.19 -15.87 10.42
N GLN A 93 -12.19 -15.33 9.73
CA GLN A 93 -11.92 -13.90 9.73
C GLN A 93 -12.96 -13.17 8.87
N THR A 94 -13.62 -12.19 9.48
CA THR A 94 -14.73 -11.42 8.88
C THR A 94 -14.37 -9.97 8.62
N HIS A 95 -13.10 -9.60 8.75
CA HIS A 95 -12.65 -8.22 8.61
C HIS A 95 -11.26 -8.12 7.99
N TYR A 96 -10.98 -6.96 7.39
CA TYR A 96 -9.68 -6.61 6.83
C TYR A 96 -9.47 -5.11 6.86
N THR A 97 -8.28 -4.66 7.23
CA THR A 97 -7.88 -3.25 7.16
C THR A 97 -6.79 -3.09 6.12
N ASP A 98 -7.07 -2.27 5.12
CA ASP A 98 -6.07 -1.77 4.18
C ASP A 98 -5.48 -0.48 4.71
N SER A 99 -4.15 -0.39 4.82
CA SER A 99 -3.43 0.71 5.47
C SER A 99 -2.33 1.28 4.58
N GLY A 100 -1.84 2.49 4.89
CA GLY A 100 -0.83 3.17 4.07
C GLY A 100 -1.42 3.73 2.77
N LEU A 101 -2.70 4.07 2.80
CA LEU A 101 -3.42 4.72 1.72
C LEU A 101 -3.13 6.22 1.69
N VAL A 102 -3.32 6.83 0.54
CA VAL A 102 -3.18 8.28 0.37
C VAL A 102 -4.43 8.95 0.94
N PRO A 103 -4.31 10.04 1.72
CA PRO A 103 -5.45 10.80 2.20
C PRO A 103 -6.31 11.37 1.07
N ASP A 104 -7.58 11.61 1.38
CA ASP A 104 -8.60 12.14 0.45
C ASP A 104 -8.70 11.41 -0.91
N THR A 105 -8.40 10.11 -0.94
CA THR A 105 -8.30 9.34 -2.18
C THR A 105 -9.36 8.24 -2.22
N ALA A 106 -10.05 8.12 -3.37
CA ALA A 106 -11.05 7.09 -3.61
C ALA A 106 -10.41 5.85 -4.24
N TYR A 107 -10.70 4.69 -3.66
CA TYR A 107 -10.20 3.38 -4.08
C TYR A 107 -11.38 2.46 -4.43
N ARG A 108 -11.19 1.59 -5.43
CA ARG A 108 -12.14 0.54 -5.79
C ARG A 108 -11.68 -0.80 -5.28
N TYR A 109 -12.57 -1.52 -4.59
CA TYR A 109 -12.32 -2.82 -4.00
C TYR A 109 -13.21 -3.92 -4.57
N ARG A 110 -12.67 -5.15 -4.57
CA ARG A 110 -13.43 -6.38 -4.80
C ARG A 110 -12.98 -7.46 -3.83
N PHE A 111 -13.93 -8.31 -3.47
CA PHE A 111 -13.72 -9.45 -2.58
C PHE A 111 -14.25 -10.71 -3.27
N THR A 112 -13.47 -11.79 -3.24
CA THR A 112 -13.83 -13.10 -3.78
C THR A 112 -13.51 -14.18 -2.78
N THR A 113 -14.28 -15.25 -2.75
CA THR A 113 -13.88 -16.47 -2.02
C THR A 113 -12.97 -17.30 -2.91
N VAL A 114 -12.07 -18.08 -2.30
CA VAL A 114 -11.17 -18.98 -3.01
C VAL A 114 -11.29 -20.41 -2.47
N ASP A 115 -11.23 -21.41 -3.34
CA ASP A 115 -11.25 -22.83 -2.95
C ASP A 115 -9.84 -23.46 -2.87
N ALA A 116 -9.78 -24.76 -2.57
CA ALA A 116 -8.51 -25.50 -2.47
C ALA A 116 -7.79 -25.69 -3.81
N GLN A 117 -8.46 -25.44 -4.94
CA GLN A 117 -7.91 -25.50 -6.29
C GLN A 117 -7.55 -24.10 -6.82
N TRP A 118 -7.55 -23.08 -5.96
CA TRP A 118 -7.26 -21.69 -6.32
C TRP A 118 -8.25 -21.09 -7.32
N ARG A 119 -9.48 -21.62 -7.36
CA ARG A 119 -10.56 -21.06 -8.16
C ARG A 119 -11.32 -20.06 -7.31
N GLU A 120 -11.67 -18.94 -7.91
CA GLU A 120 -12.33 -17.83 -7.22
C GLU A 120 -13.82 -17.73 -7.56
N SER A 121 -14.62 -17.24 -6.61
CA SER A 121 -15.98 -16.82 -6.89
C SER A 121 -16.00 -15.60 -7.82
N MET A 122 -17.16 -15.33 -8.42
CA MET A 122 -17.43 -13.97 -8.90
C MET A 122 -17.49 -13.01 -7.70
N PRO A 123 -17.00 -11.77 -7.81
CA PRO A 123 -17.22 -10.75 -6.78
C PRO A 123 -18.72 -10.42 -6.70
N GLU A 124 -19.23 -10.14 -5.50
CA GLU A 124 -20.62 -9.67 -5.33
C GLU A 124 -20.84 -8.33 -6.05
N ARG A 125 -19.94 -7.37 -5.78
CA ARG A 125 -19.92 -6.05 -6.39
C ARG A 125 -18.52 -5.45 -6.37
N THR A 126 -18.32 -4.39 -7.14
CA THR A 126 -17.16 -3.49 -6.95
C THR A 126 -17.59 -2.35 -6.04
N MET A 127 -16.83 -2.10 -4.98
CA MET A 127 -17.13 -1.04 -4.01
C MET A 127 -16.16 0.11 -4.18
N THR A 128 -16.61 1.34 -3.94
CA THR A 128 -15.73 2.51 -3.85
C THR A 128 -15.72 2.99 -2.41
N ALA A 129 -14.54 3.17 -1.84
CA ALA A 129 -14.34 3.72 -0.50
C ALA A 129 -13.27 4.82 -0.57
N LYS A 130 -13.49 5.93 0.15
CA LYS A 130 -12.61 7.09 0.15
C LYS A 130 -11.95 7.23 1.52
N THR A 131 -10.64 7.43 1.55
CA THR A 131 -9.94 7.87 2.77
C THR A 131 -10.38 9.28 3.15
N ALA A 132 -10.30 9.59 4.44
CA ALA A 132 -10.59 10.94 4.93
C ALA A 132 -9.50 11.92 4.49
N ALA A 133 -9.87 13.19 4.35
CA ALA A 133 -8.89 14.26 4.16
C ALA A 133 -8.06 14.46 5.44
N LEU A 134 -6.87 15.03 5.28
CA LEU A 134 -6.08 15.51 6.41
C LEU A 134 -6.87 16.60 7.16
N PRO A 135 -6.73 16.70 8.49
CA PRO A 135 -7.25 17.84 9.23
C PRO A 135 -6.69 19.16 8.68
N GLU A 136 -7.53 20.19 8.66
CA GLU A 136 -7.10 21.52 8.23
C GLU A 136 -6.08 22.12 9.23
N PRO A 137 -5.31 23.13 8.81
CA PRO A 137 -4.42 23.85 9.72
C PRO A 137 -5.18 24.51 10.89
N VAL A 138 -4.50 24.65 12.03
CA VAL A 138 -5.04 25.36 13.21
C VAL A 138 -5.43 26.79 12.83
N SER A 139 -6.64 27.21 13.23
CA SER A 139 -7.15 28.53 12.91
C SER A 139 -6.85 29.56 14.01
N PHE A 140 -6.69 30.82 13.60
CA PHE A 140 -6.52 31.98 14.50
C PHE A 140 -5.30 31.87 15.43
N PHE A 141 -4.15 31.39 14.94
CA PHE A 141 -2.92 31.38 15.73
C PHE A 141 -2.32 32.78 15.85
N THR A 142 -2.21 33.29 17.08
CA THR A 142 -1.62 34.60 17.38
C THR A 142 -0.79 34.55 18.67
N ALA A 143 0.12 35.50 18.83
CA ALA A 143 1.00 35.61 19.99
C ALA A 143 1.04 37.05 20.51
N THR A 144 0.90 37.22 21.83
CA THR A 144 1.11 38.54 22.48
C THR A 144 2.54 38.66 22.99
N LYS A 145 3.22 39.75 22.65
CA LYS A 145 4.64 40.02 22.99
C LYS A 145 4.83 40.96 24.18
N GLU A 146 3.76 41.31 24.88
CA GLU A 146 3.78 42.31 25.96
C GLU A 146 4.34 41.76 27.30
N LEU A 147 4.81 40.52 27.31
CA LEU A 147 5.32 39.86 28.50
C LEU A 147 6.84 39.72 28.42
N ALA A 148 7.54 40.08 29.50
CA ALA A 148 8.98 39.87 29.56
C ALA A 148 9.28 38.36 29.58
N ARG A 149 10.18 37.92 28.68
CA ARG A 149 10.63 36.52 28.56
C ARG A 149 9.51 35.48 28.39
N SER A 150 8.34 35.90 27.91
CA SER A 150 7.22 35.00 27.65
C SER A 150 6.37 35.51 26.50
N ALA A 151 5.67 34.59 25.85
CA ALA A 151 4.67 34.90 24.85
C ALA A 151 3.41 34.12 25.18
N LYS A 152 2.26 34.78 25.16
CA LYS A 152 0.98 34.08 25.27
C LYS A 152 0.53 33.70 23.86
N LEU A 153 0.47 32.40 23.61
CA LEU A 153 -0.04 31.84 22.36
C LEU A 153 -1.55 31.63 22.49
N LEU A 154 -2.30 32.02 21.47
CA LEU A 154 -3.75 31.88 21.42
C LEU A 154 -4.14 31.29 20.07
N TRP A 155 -4.98 30.27 20.08
CA TRP A 155 -5.55 29.65 18.88
C TRP A 155 -6.96 29.17 19.16
N ARG A 156 -7.71 28.88 18.10
CA ARG A 156 -9.04 28.27 18.22
C ARG A 156 -8.91 26.74 18.23
N PRO A 157 -9.68 26.03 19.07
CA PRO A 157 -9.78 24.59 18.98
C PRO A 157 -10.19 24.15 17.56
N HIS A 158 -9.54 23.11 17.06
CA HIS A 158 -9.80 22.54 15.76
C HIS A 158 -11.20 21.90 15.73
N PRO A 159 -12.00 22.09 14.66
CA PRO A 159 -13.36 21.56 14.58
C PRO A 159 -13.41 20.04 14.31
N ASP A 160 -12.37 19.46 13.72
CA ASP A 160 -12.27 18.01 13.51
C ASP A 160 -11.98 17.29 14.82
N LEU A 161 -12.90 16.41 15.22
CA LEU A 161 -12.85 15.64 16.45
C LEU A 161 -11.73 14.58 16.47
N ARG A 162 -11.11 14.28 15.33
CA ARG A 162 -9.93 13.41 15.24
C ARG A 162 -8.68 14.07 15.80
N VAL A 163 -8.66 15.40 15.91
CA VAL A 163 -7.54 16.14 16.51
C VAL A 163 -7.57 15.98 18.03
N THR A 164 -6.62 15.21 18.58
CA THR A 164 -6.55 14.88 20.01
C THR A 164 -5.62 15.81 20.80
N GLY A 165 -4.78 16.58 20.12
CA GLY A 165 -3.82 17.48 20.74
C GLY A 165 -3.20 18.45 19.74
N TYR A 166 -2.38 19.35 20.24
CA TYR A 166 -1.60 20.29 19.45
C TYR A 166 -0.13 20.13 19.81
N GLU A 167 0.73 20.18 18.80
CA GLU A 167 2.17 20.29 18.98
C GLU A 167 2.58 21.75 18.79
N ILE A 168 3.37 22.26 19.72
CA ILE A 168 3.85 23.65 19.69
C ILE A 168 5.35 23.60 19.58
N GLU A 169 5.89 24.26 18.57
CA GLU A 169 7.31 24.35 18.33
C GLU A 169 7.76 25.81 18.25
N ARG A 170 9.02 26.06 18.59
CA ARG A 170 9.67 27.37 18.43
C ARG A 170 11.00 27.22 17.71
N GLN A 171 11.38 28.25 16.99
CA GLN A 171 12.68 28.38 16.35
C GLN A 171 13.32 29.70 16.82
N GLU A 172 14.59 29.64 17.22
CA GLU A 172 15.37 30.85 17.45
C GLU A 172 15.84 31.40 16.08
N PRO A 173 16.04 32.72 15.94
CA PRO A 173 16.39 33.31 14.64
C PRO A 173 17.62 32.72 13.95
N ASP A 174 18.58 32.19 14.72
CA ASP A 174 19.83 31.63 14.24
C ASP A 174 19.82 30.09 14.10
N ASP A 175 18.70 29.44 14.44
CA ASP A 175 18.53 27.99 14.28
C ASP A 175 17.86 27.68 12.92
N GLU A 176 18.25 26.58 12.26
CA GLU A 176 17.61 26.12 11.02
C GLU A 176 16.33 25.32 11.27
N ASP A 177 16.22 24.70 12.45
CA ASP A 177 15.15 23.78 12.80
C ASP A 177 14.26 24.30 13.94
N PHE A 178 12.98 23.94 13.88
CA PHE A 178 12.05 24.11 14.99
C PHE A 178 12.35 23.12 16.11
N ARG A 179 12.09 23.54 17.35
CA ARG A 179 12.18 22.70 18.55
C ARG A 179 10.86 22.71 19.28
N ARG A 180 10.38 21.52 19.63
CA ARG A 180 9.19 21.33 20.46
C ARG A 180 9.32 22.06 21.81
N ILE A 181 8.22 22.70 22.21
CA ILE A 181 8.07 23.31 23.53
C ILE A 181 7.29 22.31 24.39
N ASP A 182 7.96 21.71 25.38
CA ASP A 182 7.34 20.87 26.39
C ASP A 182 6.71 21.67 27.54
#